data_AF-A0A7Y2YEL3-F1
#
_entry.id   AF-A0A7Y2YEL3-F1
#
_cell.length_a   1.000
_cell.length_b   1.000
_cell.length_c   1.000
_cell.angle_alpha   90.00
_cell.angle_beta   90.00
_cell.angle_gamma   90.00
#
_symmetry.space_group_name_H-M   'P 1'
#
loop_
_entity.id
_entity.type
_entity.pdbx_description
1 polymer ?
#
loop_
_entity_poly.entity_id
_entity_poly.type
_entity_poly.pdbx_seq_one_letter_code
_entity_poly.pdbx_strand_id
1 'polypeptide(L)'
;MTSCFHKSAILLAGLVLSGSVFAQARVDEALPVYEKTSGVSGNLSSVGSDTLANLMTLWAEEFKRAYPNVNVQIQAAGSSTAPPALTERTSNLGPMSRMMKDKEVEAFEKRHGYKPTPIAVAIDALAVFVHKDNPVEGLSLDQTDAIFSSTRTCGGSEDILNWGQLGLPGAWESRGIQLYGRNSVSGTYGYFKQHALCKGDFKNTVNEQPGSASVVQSVSA
;
A
#
# COMPACT_ATOMS: atom_id res chain seq x y z
N MET A 1 -15.02 80.16 19.84
CA MET A 1 -14.24 80.24 18.59
C MET A 1 -13.41 78.98 18.51
N THR A 2 -13.97 77.93 17.91
CA THR A 2 -13.59 77.42 16.58
C THR A 2 -12.24 76.69 16.59
N SER A 3 -12.27 75.35 16.62
CA SER A 3 -11.85 74.57 15.44
C SER A 3 -11.98 73.06 15.70
N CYS A 4 -12.75 72.41 14.83
CA CYS A 4 -12.84 70.96 14.64
C CYS A 4 -11.53 70.42 14.08
N PHE A 5 -11.05 69.28 14.60
CA PHE A 5 -10.22 68.37 13.82
C PHE A 5 -10.74 66.93 13.99
N HIS A 6 -11.43 66.47 12.96
CA HIS A 6 -11.77 65.07 12.72
C HIS A 6 -10.48 64.26 12.56
N LYS A 7 -10.28 63.25 13.41
CA LYS A 7 -9.31 62.19 13.14
C LYS A 7 -10.04 61.05 12.45
N SER A 8 -9.84 60.93 11.15
CA SER A 8 -10.31 59.82 10.32
C SER A 8 -9.69 58.51 10.80
N ALA A 9 -10.53 57.56 11.22
CA ALA A 9 -10.13 56.18 11.47
C ALA A 9 -9.97 55.46 10.14
N ILE A 10 -8.72 55.14 9.77
CA ILE A 10 -8.42 54.26 8.64
C ILE A 10 -8.59 52.82 9.14
N LEU A 11 -9.72 52.18 8.81
CA LEU A 11 -9.85 50.73 8.92
C LEU A 11 -9.02 50.08 7.80
N LEU A 12 -7.87 49.50 8.15
CA LEU A 12 -7.20 48.52 7.28
C LEU A 12 -7.98 47.21 7.36
N ALA A 13 -8.79 46.92 6.34
CA ALA A 13 -9.35 45.59 6.15
C ALA A 13 -8.21 44.64 5.73
N GLY A 14 -7.70 43.86 6.68
CA GLY A 14 -6.74 42.80 6.40
C GLY A 14 -7.40 41.68 5.60
N LEU A 15 -7.07 41.60 4.31
CA LEU A 15 -7.44 40.48 3.45
C LEU A 15 -6.61 39.26 3.88
N VAL A 16 -7.18 38.40 4.74
CA VAL A 16 -6.57 37.11 5.08
C VAL A 16 -6.74 36.20 3.86
N LEU A 17 -5.72 36.17 3.01
CA LEU A 17 -5.58 35.15 1.98
C LEU A 17 -5.34 33.81 2.68
N SER A 18 -6.41 33.01 2.81
CA SER A 18 -6.34 31.61 3.20
C SER A 18 -5.55 30.83 2.15
N GLY A 19 -4.23 30.82 2.28
CA GLY A 19 -3.36 29.98 1.49
C GLY A 19 -3.63 28.52 1.83
N SER A 20 -4.10 27.74 0.86
CA SER A 20 -4.17 26.29 0.95
C SER A 20 -2.78 25.74 1.23
N VAL A 21 -2.52 25.29 2.45
CA VAL A 21 -1.29 24.59 2.80
C VAL A 21 -1.38 23.20 2.17
N PHE A 22 -0.84 23.06 0.96
CA PHE A 22 -0.50 21.74 0.45
C PHE A 22 0.69 21.24 1.27
N ALA A 23 0.44 20.26 2.15
CA ALA A 23 1.50 19.51 2.78
C ALA A 23 2.26 18.74 1.69
N GLN A 24 3.28 19.36 1.08
CA GLN A 24 4.29 18.61 0.34
C GLN A 24 5.02 17.77 1.38
N ALA A 25 4.88 16.45 1.29
CA ALA A 25 5.77 15.55 2.00
C ALA A 25 7.21 15.94 1.65
N ARG A 26 7.99 16.39 2.64
CA ARG A 26 9.40 16.69 2.42
C ARG A 26 10.11 15.37 2.13
N VAL A 27 10.67 15.26 0.94
CA VAL A 27 11.58 14.18 0.57
C VAL A 27 12.90 14.39 1.32
N ASP A 28 13.57 13.30 1.69
CA ASP A 28 14.88 13.37 2.35
C ASP A 28 15.88 14.15 1.49
N GLU A 29 16.40 15.25 2.04
CA GLU A 29 17.33 16.16 1.34
C GLU A 29 18.66 15.48 0.99
N ALA A 30 19.00 14.36 1.65
CA ALA A 30 20.20 13.57 1.36
C ALA A 30 20.04 12.65 0.14
N LEU A 31 18.84 12.50 -0.42
CA LEU A 31 18.66 11.66 -1.61
C LEU A 31 19.37 12.27 -2.82
N PRO A 32 20.17 11.48 -3.56
CA PRO A 32 20.88 11.99 -4.72
C PRO A 32 19.90 12.39 -5.82
N VAL A 33 20.18 13.52 -6.46
CA VAL A 33 19.48 13.94 -7.69
C VAL A 33 19.85 12.98 -8.81
N TYR A 34 18.86 12.55 -9.58
CA TYR A 34 19.09 11.67 -10.70
C TYR A 34 19.76 12.41 -11.87
N GLU A 35 20.96 11.98 -12.23
CA GLU A 35 21.69 12.48 -13.38
C GLU A 35 21.52 11.55 -14.57
N LYS A 36 21.09 12.12 -15.70
CA LYS A 36 20.87 11.37 -16.94
C LYS A 36 22.20 10.86 -17.51
N THR A 37 22.22 9.62 -18.01
CA THR A 37 23.38 9.05 -18.70
C THR A 37 23.10 8.77 -20.18
N SER A 38 24.13 8.72 -21.02
CA SER A 38 23.97 8.44 -22.44
C SER A 38 23.83 6.94 -22.74
N GLY A 39 23.24 6.59 -23.88
CA GLY A 39 23.22 5.22 -24.39
C GLY A 39 22.12 4.31 -23.84
N VAL A 40 21.19 4.83 -23.04
CA VAL A 40 20.05 4.06 -22.51
C VAL A 40 18.95 3.93 -23.56
N SER A 41 18.65 2.70 -23.97
CA SER A 41 17.59 2.35 -24.93
C SER A 41 17.19 0.88 -24.79
N GLY A 42 16.06 0.47 -25.38
CA GLY A 42 15.63 -0.93 -25.42
C GLY A 42 14.29 -1.18 -24.77
N ASN A 43 14.05 -2.42 -24.33
CA ASN A 43 12.80 -2.83 -23.70
C ASN A 43 13.04 -3.24 -22.25
N LEU A 44 12.14 -2.81 -21.36
CA LEU A 44 12.13 -3.13 -19.95
C LEU A 44 10.78 -3.74 -19.58
N SER A 45 10.76 -4.96 -19.08
CA SER A 45 9.55 -5.62 -18.60
C SER A 45 9.53 -5.75 -17.07
N SER A 46 8.39 -5.43 -16.48
CA SER A 46 8.13 -5.52 -15.04
C SER A 46 6.92 -6.42 -14.79
N VAL A 47 7.08 -7.43 -13.94
CA VAL A 47 6.00 -8.36 -13.56
C VAL A 47 6.00 -8.51 -12.04
N GLY A 48 4.88 -8.22 -11.37
CA GLY A 48 4.79 -8.42 -9.92
C GLY A 48 3.68 -7.67 -9.22
N SER A 49 4.06 -6.96 -8.15
CA SER A 49 3.18 -6.40 -7.12
C SER A 49 2.15 -5.39 -7.64
N ASP A 50 0.88 -5.65 -7.31
CA ASP A 50 -0.23 -4.69 -7.41
C ASP A 50 -0.04 -3.48 -6.47
N THR A 51 0.51 -3.67 -5.26
CA THR A 51 0.79 -2.58 -4.32
C THR A 51 1.72 -1.52 -4.93
N LEU A 52 2.65 -1.96 -5.77
CA LEU A 52 3.64 -1.10 -6.43
C LEU A 52 3.18 -0.67 -7.85
N ALA A 53 1.97 -1.02 -8.29
CA ALA A 53 1.53 -0.78 -9.67
C ALA A 53 1.64 0.69 -10.07
N ASN A 54 1.10 1.60 -9.24
CA ASN A 54 1.15 3.03 -9.52
C ASN A 54 2.57 3.59 -9.42
N LEU A 55 3.38 3.13 -8.46
CA LEU A 55 4.78 3.56 -8.34
C LEU A 55 5.58 3.16 -9.58
N MET A 56 5.46 1.91 -10.04
CA MET A 56 6.12 1.44 -11.24
C MET A 56 5.65 2.19 -12.49
N THR A 57 4.36 2.49 -12.61
CA THR A 57 3.82 3.27 -13.74
C THR A 57 4.39 4.69 -13.75
N LEU A 58 4.35 5.40 -12.62
CA LEU A 58 4.88 6.76 -12.52
C LEU A 58 6.40 6.80 -12.75
N TRP A 59 7.14 5.85 -12.20
CA TRP A 59 8.57 5.72 -12.48
C TRP A 59 8.85 5.41 -13.94
N ALA A 60 8.06 4.55 -14.59
CA ALA A 60 8.21 4.24 -16.00
C ALA A 60 7.90 5.45 -16.90
N GLU A 61 6.88 6.24 -16.57
CA GLU A 61 6.57 7.49 -17.27
C GLU A 61 7.72 8.49 -17.18
N GLU A 62 8.27 8.71 -15.99
CA GLU A 62 9.42 9.59 -15.80
C GLU A 62 10.67 9.06 -16.51
N PHE A 63 10.93 7.75 -16.39
CA PHE A 63 12.08 7.12 -17.03
C PHE A 63 11.99 7.18 -18.55
N LYS A 64 10.80 7.01 -19.13
CA LYS A 64 10.56 7.18 -20.57
C LYS A 64 10.72 8.63 -21.02
N ARG A 65 10.34 9.60 -20.18
CA ARG A 65 10.57 11.02 -20.47
C ARG A 65 12.06 11.34 -20.51
N ALA A 66 12.82 10.81 -19.55
CA ALA A 66 14.28 10.91 -19.54
C ALA A 66 14.92 10.14 -20.71
N TYR A 67 14.39 8.97 -21.07
CA TYR A 67 14.91 8.05 -22.09
C TYR A 67 13.83 7.63 -23.10
N PRO A 68 13.54 8.46 -24.13
CA PRO A 68 12.45 8.21 -25.07
C PRO A 68 12.57 6.91 -25.88
N ASN A 69 13.80 6.36 -25.99
CA ASN A 69 14.10 5.13 -26.71
C ASN A 69 13.92 3.86 -25.85
N VAL A 70 13.38 4.00 -24.62
CA VAL A 70 13.02 2.87 -23.75
C VAL A 70 11.53 2.60 -23.85
N ASN A 71 11.16 1.34 -24.06
CA ASN A 71 9.80 0.86 -23.91
C ASN A 71 9.66 0.09 -22.61
N VAL A 72 8.69 0.49 -21.77
CA VAL A 72 8.41 -0.20 -20.50
C VAL A 72 7.07 -0.91 -20.58
N GLN A 73 7.03 -2.19 -20.17
CA GLN A 73 5.81 -2.98 -20.03
C GLN A 73 5.63 -3.38 -18.56
N ILE A 74 4.43 -3.21 -18.02
CA ILE A 74 4.14 -3.45 -16.60
C ILE A 74 2.96 -4.43 -16.49
N GLN A 75 3.14 -5.49 -15.72
CA GLN A 75 2.10 -6.43 -15.31
C GLN A 75 2.06 -6.50 -13.78
N ALA A 76 0.93 -6.14 -13.18
CA ALA A 76 0.82 -5.95 -11.74
C ALA A 76 -0.22 -6.90 -11.10
N ALA A 77 -0.11 -8.20 -11.37
CA ALA A 77 -1.08 -9.20 -10.90
C ALA A 77 -0.87 -9.65 -9.44
N GLY A 78 0.29 -9.36 -8.83
CA GLY A 78 0.64 -9.74 -7.46
C GLY A 78 2.09 -10.21 -7.32
N SER A 79 2.68 -10.08 -6.13
CA SER A 79 4.12 -10.34 -5.92
C SER A 79 4.54 -11.77 -6.23
N SER A 80 3.65 -12.75 -6.10
CA SER A 80 3.99 -14.16 -6.36
C SER A 80 4.22 -14.47 -7.86
N THR A 81 3.90 -13.54 -8.77
CA THR A 81 4.21 -13.68 -10.20
C THR A 81 5.63 -13.23 -10.56
N ALA A 82 6.28 -12.43 -9.70
CA ALA A 82 7.62 -11.90 -9.97
C ALA A 82 8.72 -12.98 -9.96
N PRO A 83 8.82 -13.89 -8.97
CA PRO A 83 9.87 -14.90 -8.94
C PRO A 83 9.93 -15.81 -10.18
N PRO A 84 8.82 -16.41 -10.67
CA PRO A 84 8.88 -17.22 -11.88
C PRO A 84 9.25 -16.36 -13.10
N ALA A 85 8.72 -15.13 -13.23
CA ALA A 85 9.05 -14.27 -14.37
C ALA A 85 10.52 -13.83 -14.40
N LEU A 86 11.13 -13.58 -13.24
CA LEU A 86 12.57 -13.29 -13.12
C LEU A 86 13.41 -14.53 -13.42
N THR A 87 13.05 -15.67 -12.84
CA THR A 87 13.72 -16.96 -13.09
C THR A 87 13.62 -17.35 -14.57
N GLU A 88 12.51 -17.04 -15.23
CA GLU A 88 12.27 -17.32 -16.65
C GLU A 88 12.88 -16.31 -17.61
N ARG A 89 13.42 -15.20 -17.09
CA ARG A 89 13.89 -14.05 -17.87
C ARG A 89 12.82 -13.46 -18.79
N THR A 90 11.55 -13.60 -18.43
CA THR A 90 10.42 -12.94 -19.10
C THR A 90 10.17 -11.54 -18.52
N SER A 91 10.71 -11.26 -17.33
CA SER A 91 10.77 -9.94 -16.71
C SER A 91 12.20 -9.50 -16.43
N ASN A 92 12.48 -8.20 -16.55
CA ASN A 92 13.71 -7.59 -16.04
C ASN A 92 13.56 -7.18 -14.56
N LEU A 93 12.37 -6.73 -14.19
CA LEU A 93 12.06 -6.23 -12.85
C LEU A 93 10.94 -7.07 -12.23
N GLY A 94 11.10 -7.40 -10.95
CA GLY A 94 10.11 -8.13 -10.18
C GLY A 94 9.69 -7.38 -8.92
N PRO A 95 8.81 -6.36 -9.00
CA PRO A 95 8.34 -5.63 -7.83
C PRO A 95 7.60 -6.58 -6.87
N MET A 96 7.96 -6.57 -5.59
CA MET A 96 7.34 -7.43 -4.57
C MET A 96 7.08 -6.63 -3.28
N SER A 97 5.91 -6.82 -2.65
CA SER A 97 5.57 -6.24 -1.33
C SER A 97 5.85 -7.20 -0.17
N ARG A 98 6.70 -8.20 -0.42
CA ARG A 98 7.26 -9.14 0.54
C ARG A 98 8.60 -9.65 -0.01
N MET A 99 9.44 -10.21 0.86
CA MET A 99 10.61 -10.94 0.41
C MET A 99 10.21 -12.21 -0.38
N MET A 100 11.10 -12.66 -1.26
CA MET A 100 10.98 -13.98 -1.86
C MET A 100 11.01 -15.06 -0.77
N LYS A 101 10.18 -16.08 -0.92
CA LYS A 101 10.21 -17.29 -0.09
C LYS A 101 11.46 -18.11 -0.43
N ASP A 102 11.89 -18.98 0.48
CA ASP A 102 13.08 -19.82 0.26
C ASP A 102 13.00 -20.61 -1.06
N LYS A 103 11.86 -21.24 -1.35
CA LYS A 103 11.64 -21.97 -2.62
C LYS A 103 11.70 -21.08 -3.86
N GLU A 104 11.30 -19.81 -3.75
CA GLU A 104 11.37 -18.84 -4.86
C GLU A 104 12.82 -18.43 -5.12
N VAL A 105 13.61 -18.22 -4.05
CA VAL A 105 15.06 -17.96 -4.13
C VAL A 105 15.81 -19.16 -4.69
N GLU A 106 15.56 -20.36 -4.17
CA GLU A 106 16.17 -21.61 -4.63
C GLU A 106 15.92 -21.88 -6.11
N ALA A 107 14.70 -21.62 -6.60
CA ALA A 107 14.35 -21.79 -8.01
C ALA A 107 15.17 -20.86 -8.93
N PHE A 108 15.33 -19.60 -8.53
CA PHE A 108 16.16 -18.64 -9.26
C PHE A 108 17.64 -19.03 -9.21
N GLU A 109 18.15 -19.34 -8.01
CA GLU A 109 19.56 -19.69 -7.77
C GLU A 109 19.96 -20.96 -8.51
N LYS A 110 19.10 -21.98 -8.55
CA LYS A 110 19.33 -23.20 -9.32
C LYS A 110 19.55 -22.92 -10.81
N ARG A 111 18.90 -21.89 -11.37
CA ARG A 111 19.01 -21.56 -12.80
C ARG A 111 20.18 -20.62 -13.10
N HIS A 112 20.51 -19.71 -12.19
CA HIS A 112 21.46 -18.63 -12.46
C HIS A 112 22.79 -18.75 -11.71
N GLY A 113 22.87 -19.63 -10.71
CA GLY A 113 24.08 -19.84 -9.89
C GLY A 113 24.30 -18.79 -8.80
N TYR A 114 23.33 -17.91 -8.57
CA TYR A 114 23.35 -16.88 -7.52
C TYR A 114 21.94 -16.45 -7.14
N LYS A 115 21.79 -15.81 -5.98
CA LYS A 115 20.49 -15.33 -5.46
C LYS A 115 20.02 -14.04 -6.17
N PRO A 116 18.70 -13.85 -6.37
CA PRO A 116 18.19 -12.59 -6.87
C PRO A 116 18.47 -11.45 -5.88
N THR A 117 18.68 -10.23 -6.38
CA THR A 117 19.03 -9.07 -5.55
C THR A 117 17.78 -8.30 -5.12
N PRO A 118 17.45 -8.22 -3.82
CA PRO A 118 16.38 -7.35 -3.36
C PRO A 118 16.84 -5.88 -3.37
N ILE A 119 16.01 -5.01 -3.94
CA ILE A 119 16.22 -3.55 -3.93
C ILE A 119 15.04 -2.93 -3.19
N ALA A 120 15.31 -2.29 -2.05
CA ALA A 120 14.29 -1.56 -1.29
C ALA A 120 13.99 -0.23 -1.99
N VAL A 121 12.72 -0.01 -2.36
CA VAL A 121 12.30 1.16 -3.15
C VAL A 121 11.26 2.05 -2.46
N ALA A 122 10.62 1.54 -1.41
CA ALA A 122 9.59 2.24 -0.65
C ALA A 122 9.40 1.58 0.73
N ILE A 123 8.72 2.29 1.61
CA ILE A 123 8.22 1.78 2.90
C ILE A 123 6.70 1.77 2.82
N ASP A 124 6.09 0.69 3.28
CA ASP A 124 4.63 0.53 3.35
C ASP A 124 4.20 0.34 4.80
N ALA A 125 3.27 1.19 5.24
CA ALA A 125 2.54 0.99 6.49
C ALA A 125 1.23 0.27 6.15
N LEU A 126 1.29 -1.06 6.06
CA LEU A 126 0.14 -1.89 5.72
C LEU A 126 -1.01 -1.60 6.67
N ALA A 127 -2.11 -1.10 6.12
CA ALA A 127 -3.27 -0.63 6.88
C ALA A 127 -4.42 -1.63 6.90
N VAL A 128 -5.16 -1.62 8.02
CA VAL A 128 -6.50 -2.21 8.13
C VAL A 128 -7.51 -1.09 7.89
N PHE A 129 -8.32 -1.21 6.85
CA PHE A 129 -9.32 -0.20 6.49
C PHE A 129 -10.70 -0.56 7.03
N VAL A 130 -11.43 0.47 7.46
CA VAL A 130 -12.84 0.41 7.81
C VAL A 130 -13.60 1.51 7.07
N HIS A 131 -14.93 1.39 6.97
CA HIS A 131 -15.76 2.44 6.40
C HIS A 131 -15.58 3.76 7.19
N LYS A 132 -15.64 4.91 6.52
CA LYS A 132 -15.39 6.24 7.12
C LYS A 132 -16.27 6.58 8.34
N ASP A 133 -17.44 5.97 8.43
CA ASP A 133 -18.41 6.18 9.51
C ASP A 133 -18.29 5.14 10.64
N ASN A 134 -17.32 4.22 10.55
CA ASN A 134 -17.05 3.25 11.61
C ASN A 134 -16.30 3.96 12.76
N PRO A 135 -16.84 3.95 14.00
CA PRO A 135 -16.26 4.68 15.12
C PRO A 135 -15.11 3.95 15.82
N VAL A 136 -14.63 2.81 15.32
CA VAL A 136 -13.52 2.07 15.94
C VAL A 136 -12.25 2.93 16.01
N GLU A 137 -11.69 3.07 17.21
CA GLU A 137 -10.50 3.91 17.43
C GLU A 137 -9.20 3.17 17.09
N GLY A 138 -9.20 1.85 17.23
CA GLY A 138 -8.05 1.01 16.95
C GLY A 138 -8.34 -0.47 17.16
N LEU A 139 -7.43 -1.30 16.64
CA LEU A 139 -7.45 -2.75 16.80
C LEU A 139 -6.08 -3.21 17.26
N SER A 140 -6.04 -4.12 18.24
CA SER A 140 -4.82 -4.86 18.54
C SER A 140 -4.52 -5.90 17.46
N LEU A 141 -3.30 -6.44 17.44
CA LEU A 141 -2.97 -7.54 16.55
C LEU A 141 -3.80 -8.80 16.87
N ASP A 142 -4.06 -9.07 18.15
CA ASP A 142 -4.88 -10.22 18.56
C ASP A 142 -6.34 -10.07 18.09
N GLN A 143 -6.90 -8.85 18.14
CA GLN A 143 -8.22 -8.55 17.58
C GLN A 143 -8.21 -8.68 16.06
N THR A 144 -7.16 -8.19 15.40
CA THR A 144 -7.00 -8.30 13.95
C THR A 144 -6.95 -9.77 13.52
N ASP A 145 -6.19 -10.60 14.23
CA ASP A 145 -6.14 -12.04 14.01
C ASP A 145 -7.52 -12.69 14.24
N ALA A 146 -8.19 -12.36 15.34
CA ALA A 146 -9.53 -12.89 15.66
C ALA A 146 -10.61 -12.52 14.62
N ILE A 147 -10.50 -11.35 13.98
CA ILE A 147 -11.39 -10.89 12.93
C ILE A 147 -11.13 -11.64 11.61
N PHE A 148 -9.86 -11.74 11.20
CA PHE A 148 -9.51 -12.21 9.85
C PHE A 148 -9.22 -13.71 9.76
N SER A 149 -8.83 -14.37 10.85
CA SER A 149 -8.37 -15.76 10.83
C SER A 149 -9.40 -16.78 11.31
N SER A 150 -9.26 -17.99 10.80
CA SER A 150 -10.00 -19.17 11.28
C SER A 150 -9.30 -19.87 12.45
N THR A 151 -8.05 -19.51 12.72
CA THR A 151 -7.12 -20.28 13.58
C THR A 151 -6.73 -19.56 14.86
N ARG A 152 -6.76 -18.22 14.87
CA ARG A 152 -6.44 -17.36 16.01
C ARG A 152 -5.08 -17.67 16.65
N THR A 153 -4.09 -17.92 15.80
CA THR A 153 -2.75 -18.34 16.20
C THR A 153 -1.95 -17.28 16.96
N CYS A 154 -2.39 -16.02 16.97
CA CYS A 154 -1.80 -14.98 17.81
C CYS A 154 -2.20 -15.09 19.30
N GLY A 155 -3.20 -15.93 19.63
CA GLY A 155 -3.60 -16.21 21.02
C GLY A 155 -4.97 -15.67 21.42
N GLY A 156 -5.70 -15.04 20.49
CA GLY A 156 -7.08 -14.60 20.72
C GLY A 156 -8.01 -15.78 21.01
N SER A 157 -8.77 -15.71 22.10
CA SER A 157 -9.67 -16.79 22.54
C SER A 157 -11.05 -16.76 21.87
N GLU A 158 -11.45 -15.62 21.31
CA GLU A 158 -12.79 -15.37 20.81
C GLU A 158 -12.82 -15.27 19.29
N ASP A 159 -13.89 -15.79 18.68
CA ASP A 159 -14.20 -15.56 17.28
C ASP A 159 -14.97 -14.25 17.12
N ILE A 160 -14.30 -13.20 16.59
CA ILE A 160 -14.89 -11.87 16.43
C ILE A 160 -15.64 -11.81 15.09
N LEU A 161 -16.97 -11.76 15.17
CA LEU A 161 -17.90 -11.80 14.05
C LEU A 161 -18.72 -10.51 13.90
N ASN A 162 -18.83 -9.71 14.96
CA ASN A 162 -19.57 -8.45 14.96
C ASN A 162 -18.81 -7.34 15.68
N TRP A 163 -19.18 -6.09 15.39
CA TRP A 163 -18.52 -4.91 15.95
C TRP A 163 -18.77 -4.73 17.46
N GLY A 164 -19.85 -5.29 18.01
CA GLY A 164 -20.12 -5.26 19.44
C GLY A 164 -19.08 -6.00 20.28
N GLN A 165 -18.50 -7.08 19.75
CA GLN A 165 -17.37 -7.80 20.38
C GLN A 165 -16.09 -6.94 20.50
N LEU A 166 -16.02 -5.84 19.76
CA LEU A 166 -14.95 -4.83 19.84
C LEU A 166 -15.33 -3.64 20.74
N GLY A 167 -16.47 -3.72 21.43
CA GLY A 167 -16.96 -2.69 22.35
C GLY A 167 -17.69 -1.52 21.68
N LEU A 168 -18.04 -1.62 20.40
CA LEU A 168 -18.79 -0.55 19.73
C LEU A 168 -20.27 -0.56 20.18
N PRO A 169 -20.82 0.58 20.64
CA PRO A 169 -22.14 0.63 21.25
C PRO A 169 -23.29 0.81 20.25
N GLY A 170 -24.51 0.61 20.73
CA GLY A 170 -25.75 0.98 20.03
C GLY A 170 -25.97 0.16 18.75
N ALA A 171 -26.22 0.82 17.62
CA ALA A 171 -26.48 0.14 16.35
C ALA A 171 -25.31 -0.75 15.86
N TRP A 172 -24.11 -0.56 16.41
CA TRP A 172 -22.94 -1.37 16.08
C TRP A 172 -22.86 -2.68 16.87
N GLU A 173 -23.55 -2.80 18.01
CA GLU A 173 -23.46 -3.98 18.88
C GLU A 173 -23.81 -5.28 18.14
N SER A 174 -24.85 -5.25 17.30
CA SER A 174 -25.32 -6.39 16.52
C SER A 174 -24.85 -6.37 15.06
N ARG A 175 -24.03 -5.39 14.65
CA ARG A 175 -23.60 -5.24 13.26
C ARG A 175 -22.49 -6.23 12.93
N GLY A 176 -22.75 -7.15 12.00
CA GLY A 176 -21.76 -8.11 11.52
C GLY A 176 -20.55 -7.44 10.86
N ILE A 177 -19.40 -8.10 10.93
CA ILE A 177 -18.18 -7.69 10.25
C ILE A 177 -18.14 -8.39 8.89
N GLN A 178 -18.13 -7.60 7.82
CA GLN A 178 -17.89 -8.09 6.47
C GLN A 178 -16.42 -7.93 6.11
N LEU A 179 -15.81 -9.02 5.64
CA LEU A 179 -14.37 -9.09 5.39
C LEU A 179 -14.07 -8.96 3.91
N TYR A 180 -13.11 -8.12 3.58
CA TYR A 180 -12.53 -7.98 2.24
C TYR A 180 -11.02 -8.15 2.35
N GLY A 181 -10.42 -8.83 1.37
CA GLY A 181 -8.99 -9.14 1.40
C GLY A 181 -8.41 -9.31 0.01
N ARG A 182 -7.11 -9.53 -0.06
CA ARG A 182 -6.41 -9.86 -1.30
C ARG A 182 -6.38 -11.37 -1.54
N ASN A 183 -6.22 -11.79 -2.78
CA ASN A 183 -6.05 -13.21 -3.13
C ASN A 183 -4.64 -13.74 -2.80
N SER A 184 -4.47 -15.07 -2.92
CA SER A 184 -3.22 -15.79 -2.61
C SER A 184 -2.00 -15.42 -3.46
N VAL A 185 -2.18 -14.75 -4.61
CA VAL A 185 -1.08 -14.28 -5.47
C VAL A 185 -0.46 -12.99 -4.92
N SER A 186 -1.20 -12.24 -4.10
CA SER A 186 -0.74 -10.99 -3.50
C SER A 186 0.40 -11.20 -2.48
N GLY A 187 1.41 -10.33 -2.54
CA GLY A 187 2.45 -10.26 -1.50
C GLY A 187 1.89 -9.82 -0.16
N THR A 188 0.96 -8.86 -0.18
CA THR A 188 0.25 -8.34 1.00
C THR A 188 -0.56 -9.43 1.70
N TYR A 189 -1.23 -10.33 0.95
CA TYR A 189 -1.91 -11.50 1.51
C TYR A 189 -0.93 -12.37 2.31
N GLY A 190 0.20 -12.73 1.70
CA GLY A 190 1.22 -13.55 2.35
C GLY A 190 1.86 -12.87 3.57
N TYR A 191 2.14 -11.57 3.45
CA TYR A 191 2.73 -10.78 4.54
C TYR A 191 1.78 -10.64 5.72
N PHE A 192 0.51 -10.33 5.48
CA PHE A 192 -0.54 -10.25 6.49
C PHE A 192 -0.75 -11.60 7.18
N LYS A 193 -0.81 -12.69 6.40
CA LYS A 193 -0.89 -14.06 6.94
C LYS A 193 0.26 -14.35 7.90
N GLN A 194 1.48 -13.94 7.56
CA GLN A 194 2.66 -14.20 8.37
C GLN A 194 2.69 -13.35 9.65
N HIS A 195 2.35 -12.07 9.57
CA HIS A 195 2.60 -11.10 10.65
C HIS A 195 1.35 -10.72 11.44
N ALA A 196 0.20 -10.52 10.77
CA ALA A 196 -1.05 -10.14 11.43
C ALA A 196 -1.85 -11.36 11.89
N LEU A 197 -1.66 -12.52 11.26
CA LEU A 197 -2.31 -13.79 11.64
C LEU A 197 -1.37 -14.78 12.31
N CYS A 198 -0.12 -14.39 12.60
CA CYS A 198 0.87 -15.28 13.22
C CYS A 198 1.04 -16.64 12.52
N LYS A 199 1.03 -16.63 11.17
CA LYS A 199 1.09 -17.80 10.27
C LYS A 199 -0.19 -18.66 10.21
N GLY A 200 -1.28 -18.20 10.82
CA GLY A 200 -2.60 -18.80 10.73
C GLY A 200 -3.25 -18.65 9.36
N ASP A 201 -4.43 -19.24 9.20
CA ASP A 201 -5.21 -19.18 7.96
C ASP A 201 -6.34 -18.17 8.04
N PHE A 202 -6.61 -17.47 6.93
CA PHE A 202 -7.78 -16.60 6.80
C PHE A 202 -9.09 -17.38 6.96
N LYS A 203 -10.16 -16.70 7.36
CA LYS A 203 -11.53 -17.23 7.27
C LYS A 203 -11.92 -17.44 5.80
N ASN A 204 -12.73 -18.46 5.55
CA ASN A 204 -13.31 -18.70 4.21
C ASN A 204 -14.38 -17.66 3.81
N THR A 205 -14.81 -16.82 4.74
CA THR A 205 -15.77 -15.72 4.52
C THR A 205 -15.12 -14.43 4.01
N VAL A 206 -13.79 -14.38 3.87
CA VAL A 206 -13.10 -13.23 3.29
C VAL A 206 -13.46 -13.10 1.81
N ASN A 207 -14.06 -11.97 1.45
CA ASN A 207 -14.37 -11.64 0.06
C ASN A 207 -13.08 -11.18 -0.65
N GLU A 208 -12.38 -12.11 -1.30
CA GLU A 208 -11.15 -11.82 -2.02
C GLU A 208 -11.37 -10.87 -3.20
N GLN A 209 -10.47 -9.88 -3.31
CA GLN A 209 -10.48 -8.85 -4.34
C GLN A 209 -9.24 -8.98 -5.24
N PRO A 210 -9.36 -8.64 -6.54
CA PRO A 210 -8.26 -8.78 -7.50
C PRO A 210 -7.08 -7.84 -7.20
N GLY A 211 -7.36 -6.63 -6.70
CA GLY A 211 -6.37 -5.59 -6.45
C GLY A 211 -6.66 -4.80 -5.17
N SER A 212 -5.68 -4.02 -4.73
CA SER A 212 -5.78 -3.22 -3.50
C SER A 212 -6.84 -2.12 -3.62
N ALA A 213 -7.00 -1.53 -4.80
CA ALA A 213 -8.06 -0.53 -5.06
C ALA A 213 -9.46 -1.11 -4.85
N SER A 214 -9.70 -2.36 -5.29
CA SER A 214 -10.98 -3.04 -5.09
C SER A 214 -11.26 -3.31 -3.61
N VAL A 215 -10.26 -3.65 -2.80
CA VAL A 215 -10.43 -3.79 -1.33
C VAL A 215 -10.93 -2.48 -0.72
N VAL A 216 -10.25 -1.36 -1.02
CA VAL A 216 -10.63 -0.04 -0.48
C VAL A 216 -12.01 0.38 -0.95
N GLN A 217 -12.33 0.14 -2.22
CA GLN A 217 -13.66 0.42 -2.78
C GLN A 217 -14.74 -0.39 -2.08
N SER A 218 -14.54 -1.69 -1.86
CA SER A 218 -15.51 -2.55 -1.17
C SER A 218 -15.75 -2.13 0.28
N VAL A 219 -14.73 -1.63 0.97
CA VAL A 219 -14.87 -1.10 2.35
C VAL A 219 -15.62 0.24 2.37
N SER A 220 -15.61 0.98 1.26
CA SER A 220 -16.25 2.30 1.14
C SER A 220 -17.71 2.26 0.67
N ALA A 221 -18.18 1.09 0.21
CA ALA A 221 -19.54 0.88 -0.31
C ALA A 221 -20.53 0.61 0.83
#